data_AF-X6ND25-F1
#
_entry.id   AF-X6ND25-F1
#
_cell.length_a   1.000
_cell.length_b   1.000
_cell.length_c   1.000
_cell.angle_alpha   90.00
_cell.angle_beta   90.00
_cell.angle_gamma   90.00
#
_symmetry.space_group_name_H-M   'P 1'
#
loop_
_entity.id
_entity.type
_entity.pdbx_description
1 polymer ?
#
loop_
_entity_poly.entity_id
_entity_poly.type
_entity_poly.pdbx_seq_one_letter_code
_entity_poly.pdbx_strand_id
1 'polypeptide(L)'
;AEADGNRQPELHECVITILTRVLSCIETTIENMDPEQMKAKMNQLASISKPFEHLLQWCRLETDITTESLEGKWAKLKLWMLCVIATDYHVHIPWVHAIKTNFCFHETGCVVRLLEHIQNYWRGQNEHREQSNNILQWFLQRYVEEFGTQSVACHDPIYHQQKSNLVENLIKVLRNKELIFCIEPNTFTKMHIALQLITSACKGDNIEVLKNSVEGMEIDSEFAVLLMRAQEQYLHFGENPTWKNLHQETKLNIDAFVTASKALSQSAETEDTLNILLKIAECKMWTYHLSHYLSKTMGSTFRYSNNGIEEGWAVAEVLQLRPYLSALECKQIGTMYVLDSSTMRPREMKIRRGLTFYLLTELWRRCGSRAINLLASQQFATLFKFSLEANKEDALLQMNTITEDPFRLLADHEGEKIFKFVDTQFGGSSLIACDWFKRKHFVYMVAGIYFLFVV
;
A
#
# COMPACT_ATOMS: atom_id res chain seq x y z
N ALA A 1 20.28 0.21 61.56
CA ALA A 1 19.00 0.93 61.42
C ALA A 1 19.34 2.39 61.28
N GLU A 2 19.69 2.79 60.07
CA GLU A 2 19.97 4.18 59.70
C GLU A 2 19.19 4.45 58.41
N ALA A 3 18.70 5.68 58.33
CA ALA A 3 17.65 6.14 57.45
C ALA A 3 17.98 5.95 55.97
N ASP A 4 17.15 5.18 55.25
CA ASP A 4 16.98 5.36 53.82
C ASP A 4 15.82 6.35 53.63
N GLY A 5 16.21 7.61 53.43
CA GLY A 5 15.32 8.76 53.38
C GLY A 5 14.32 8.68 52.23
N ASN A 6 13.15 9.27 52.47
CA ASN A 6 12.14 9.64 51.48
C ASN A 6 12.78 10.27 50.23
N ARG A 7 13.14 9.46 49.23
CA ARG A 7 13.21 9.96 47.85
C ARG A 7 11.76 10.17 47.41
N GLN A 8 11.41 11.42 47.11
CA GLN A 8 10.18 11.67 46.35
C GLN A 8 10.34 10.92 45.02
N PRO A 9 9.43 10.01 44.67
CA PRO A 9 9.50 9.31 43.39
C PRO A 9 9.47 10.34 42.27
N GLU A 10 10.35 10.19 41.31
CA GLU A 10 10.39 11.07 40.17
C GLU A 10 9.07 10.98 39.40
N LEU A 11 8.68 12.04 38.69
CA LEU A 11 7.37 12.13 38.03
C LEU A 11 7.11 10.91 37.12
N HIS A 12 8.16 10.42 36.45
CA HIS A 12 8.08 9.25 35.58
C HIS A 12 7.76 7.95 36.36
N GLU A 13 8.33 7.73 37.55
CA GLU A 13 8.04 6.57 38.41
C GLU A 13 6.58 6.59 38.90
N CYS A 14 6.08 7.78 39.25
CA CYS A 14 4.68 7.98 39.61
C CYS A 14 3.76 7.64 38.43
N VAL A 15 4.08 8.13 37.23
CA VAL A 15 3.32 7.85 36.01
C VAL A 15 3.33 6.36 35.69
N ILE A 16 4.48 5.68 35.70
CA ILE A 16 4.59 4.23 35.48
C ILE A 16 3.71 3.45 36.47
N THR A 17 3.73 3.84 37.75
CA THR A 17 2.91 3.20 38.79
C THR A 17 1.41 3.38 38.52
N ILE A 18 0.99 4.60 38.14
CA ILE A 18 -0.40 4.88 37.78
C ILE A 18 -0.81 4.06 36.54
N LEU A 19 -0.01 4.08 35.48
CA LEU A 19 -0.29 3.34 34.24
C LEU A 19 -0.38 1.83 34.52
N THR A 20 0.52 1.29 35.33
CA THR A 20 0.49 -0.12 35.74
C THR A 20 -0.80 -0.47 36.46
N ARG A 21 -1.23 0.36 37.42
CA ARG A 21 -2.50 0.16 38.14
C ARG A 21 -3.70 0.27 37.22
N VAL A 22 -3.70 1.24 36.31
CA VAL A 22 -4.77 1.43 35.32
C VAL A 22 -4.89 0.19 34.44
N LEU A 23 -3.79 -0.35 33.90
CA LEU A 23 -3.81 -1.58 33.12
C LEU A 23 -4.35 -2.76 33.92
N SER A 24 -3.87 -2.98 35.15
CA SER A 24 -4.39 -4.06 36.01
C SER A 24 -5.90 -3.91 36.29
N CYS A 25 -6.39 -2.69 36.51
CA CYS A 25 -7.82 -2.43 36.70
C CYS A 25 -8.62 -2.68 35.42
N ILE A 26 -8.10 -2.27 34.26
CA ILE A 26 -8.73 -2.54 32.97
C ILE A 26 -8.84 -4.05 32.76
N GLU A 27 -7.78 -4.79 33.07
CA GLU A 27 -7.77 -6.23 32.89
C GLU A 27 -8.81 -6.96 33.73
N THR A 28 -8.93 -6.62 35.01
CA THR A 28 -9.95 -7.24 35.88
C THR A 28 -11.36 -6.83 35.52
N THR A 29 -11.55 -5.62 35.00
CA THR A 29 -12.87 -5.10 34.62
C THR A 29 -13.37 -5.80 33.36
N ILE A 30 -12.53 -5.96 32.34
CA ILE A 30 -12.88 -6.60 31.07
C ILE A 30 -13.34 -8.05 31.30
N GLU A 31 -12.70 -8.83 32.18
CA GLU A 31 -13.10 -10.24 32.41
C GLU A 31 -14.53 -10.42 32.94
N ASN A 32 -15.10 -9.39 33.56
CA ASN A 32 -16.38 -9.46 34.28
C ASN A 32 -17.50 -8.66 33.61
N MET A 33 -17.27 -8.10 32.42
CA MET A 33 -18.25 -7.28 31.68
C MET A 33 -19.11 -8.12 30.75
N ASP A 34 -20.37 -7.71 30.58
CA ASP A 34 -21.22 -8.19 29.49
C ASP A 34 -20.74 -7.67 28.12
N PRO A 35 -21.16 -8.27 26.98
CA PRO A 35 -20.66 -7.90 25.66
C PRO A 35 -20.93 -6.44 25.24
N GLU A 36 -22.03 -5.82 25.68
CA GLU A 36 -22.34 -4.43 25.30
C GLU A 36 -21.47 -3.43 26.07
N GLN A 37 -21.30 -3.65 27.37
CA GLN A 37 -20.39 -2.87 28.20
C GLN A 37 -18.94 -3.07 27.75
N MET A 38 -18.59 -4.30 27.38
CA MET A 38 -17.30 -4.64 26.79
C MET A 38 -17.02 -3.81 25.54
N LYS A 39 -17.98 -3.77 24.60
CA LYS A 39 -17.85 -3.01 23.36
C LYS A 39 -17.62 -1.53 23.61
N ALA A 40 -18.41 -0.93 24.51
CA ALA A 40 -18.24 0.47 24.89
C ALA A 40 -16.85 0.71 25.52
N LYS A 41 -16.39 -0.20 26.38
CA LYS A 41 -15.08 -0.10 27.03
C LYS A 41 -13.92 -0.27 26.06
N MET A 42 -14.01 -1.21 25.12
CA MET A 42 -13.02 -1.42 24.07
C MET A 42 -12.88 -0.20 23.16
N ASN A 43 -13.99 0.43 22.79
CA ASN A 43 -13.97 1.68 22.01
C ASN A 43 -13.32 2.83 22.80
N GLN A 44 -13.56 2.91 24.11
CA GLN A 44 -12.89 3.89 24.97
C GLN A 44 -11.38 3.62 25.07
N LEU A 45 -10.96 2.36 25.18
CA LEU A 45 -9.54 2.00 25.23
C LEU A 45 -8.85 2.29 23.89
N ALA A 46 -9.51 2.00 22.78
CA ALA A 46 -9.00 2.31 21.45
C ALA A 46 -8.80 3.82 21.25
N SER A 47 -9.69 4.68 21.78
CA SER A 47 -9.56 6.13 21.64
C SER A 47 -8.41 6.73 22.44
N ILE A 48 -7.95 6.05 23.50
CA ILE A 48 -6.81 6.49 24.33
C ILE A 48 -5.48 5.79 23.99
N SER A 49 -5.47 4.84 23.04
CA SER A 49 -4.28 4.04 22.70
C SER A 49 -3.06 4.90 22.33
N LYS A 50 -3.23 5.89 21.44
CA LYS A 50 -2.14 6.76 20.99
C LYS A 50 -1.60 7.67 22.11
N PRO A 51 -2.45 8.38 22.88
CA PRO A 51 -1.99 9.09 24.08
C PRO A 51 -1.23 8.19 25.06
N PHE A 52 -1.68 6.94 25.26
CA PHE A 52 -1.02 5.98 26.14
C PHE A 52 0.37 5.60 25.62
N GLU A 53 0.50 5.30 24.33
CA GLU A 53 1.79 5.01 23.68
C GLU A 53 2.78 6.17 23.76
N HIS A 54 2.32 7.41 23.59
CA HIS A 54 3.18 8.59 23.76
C HIS A 54 3.70 8.71 25.20
N LEU A 55 2.87 8.38 26.18
CA LEU A 55 3.29 8.36 27.59
C LEU A 55 4.30 7.24 27.86
N LEU A 56 4.09 6.05 27.29
CA LEU A 56 5.08 4.94 27.38
C LEU A 56 6.42 5.34 26.76
N GLN A 57 6.39 5.94 25.57
CA GLN A 57 7.60 6.41 24.89
C GLN A 57 8.33 7.47 25.71
N TRP A 58 7.60 8.38 26.36
CA TRP A 58 8.19 9.35 27.27
C TRP A 58 8.83 8.68 28.49
N CYS A 59 8.16 7.71 29.12
CA CYS A 59 8.72 6.96 30.25
C CYS A 59 10.00 6.18 29.88
N ARG A 60 10.06 5.65 28.66
CA ARG A 60 11.22 4.91 28.14
C ARG A 60 12.50 5.73 28.09
N LEU A 61 12.39 7.04 27.83
CA LEU A 61 13.57 7.92 27.76
C LEU A 61 14.28 8.11 29.11
N GLU A 62 13.59 7.79 30.22
CA GLU A 62 14.07 8.03 31.58
C GLU A 62 14.44 6.73 32.31
N THR A 63 13.76 5.60 32.04
CA THR A 63 14.01 4.30 32.70
C THR A 63 13.69 3.09 31.81
N ASP A 64 14.63 2.15 31.67
CA ASP A 64 14.47 0.98 30.78
C ASP A 64 13.66 -0.18 31.40
N ILE A 65 14.01 -0.64 32.60
CA ILE A 65 13.55 -1.95 33.14
C ILE A 65 12.06 -1.99 33.50
N THR A 66 11.54 -0.96 34.16
CA THR A 66 10.13 -0.86 34.56
C THR A 66 9.20 -0.59 33.37
N THR A 67 9.72 0.09 32.35
CA THR A 67 8.99 0.41 31.12
C THR A 67 8.78 -0.84 30.25
N GLU A 68 9.77 -1.74 30.14
CA GLU A 68 9.61 -3.01 29.40
C GLU A 68 8.47 -3.89 29.94
N SER A 69 8.33 -3.98 31.27
CA SER A 69 7.23 -4.73 31.91
C SER A 69 5.85 -4.11 31.62
N LEU A 70 5.79 -2.78 31.55
CA LEU A 70 4.56 -2.04 31.26
C LEU A 70 4.18 -2.14 29.77
N GLU A 71 5.15 -2.01 28.87
CA GLU A 71 4.98 -2.23 27.42
C GLU A 71 4.49 -3.65 27.14
N GLY A 72 5.06 -4.67 27.80
CA GLY A 72 4.62 -6.05 27.69
C GLY A 72 3.17 -6.27 28.14
N LYS A 73 2.74 -5.64 29.24
CA LYS A 73 1.34 -5.65 29.69
C LYS A 73 0.41 -4.98 28.69
N TRP A 74 0.83 -3.82 28.16
CA TRP A 74 0.06 -3.09 27.16
C TRP A 74 -0.09 -3.89 25.85
N ALA A 75 0.98 -4.50 25.36
CA ALA A 75 0.94 -5.36 24.17
C ALA A 75 0.00 -6.57 24.35
N LYS A 76 0.04 -7.22 25.53
CA LYS A 76 -0.89 -8.32 25.86
C LYS A 76 -2.34 -7.84 25.91
N LEU A 77 -2.60 -6.66 26.48
CA LEU A 77 -3.93 -6.07 26.48
C LEU A 77 -4.41 -5.78 25.06
N LYS A 78 -3.59 -5.14 24.20
CA LYS A 78 -3.94 -4.92 22.78
C LYS A 78 -4.30 -6.21 22.05
N LEU A 79 -3.48 -7.26 22.21
CA LEU A 79 -3.76 -8.56 21.59
C LEU A 79 -5.07 -9.14 22.09
N TRP A 80 -5.32 -9.03 23.40
CA TRP A 80 -6.58 -9.45 23.99
C TRP A 80 -7.77 -8.68 23.42
N MET A 81 -7.67 -7.35 23.31
CA MET A 81 -8.70 -6.51 22.70
C MET A 81 -9.00 -6.94 21.26
N LEU A 82 -7.96 -7.18 20.44
CA LEU A 82 -8.12 -7.64 19.06
C LEU A 82 -8.90 -8.96 18.98
N CYS A 83 -8.58 -9.89 19.87
CA CYS A 83 -9.26 -11.17 19.90
C CYS A 83 -10.70 -11.06 20.40
N VAL A 84 -10.97 -10.22 21.41
CA VAL A 84 -12.35 -9.95 21.89
C VAL A 84 -13.19 -9.34 20.78
N ILE A 85 -12.63 -8.39 20.02
CA ILE A 85 -13.32 -7.81 18.86
C ILE A 85 -13.56 -8.89 17.80
N ALA A 86 -12.57 -9.76 17.55
CA ALA A 86 -12.69 -10.86 16.59
C ALA A 86 -13.69 -11.95 17.01
N THR A 87 -14.13 -11.99 18.27
CA THR A 87 -15.17 -12.91 18.77
C THR A 87 -16.49 -12.19 19.06
N ASP A 88 -16.70 -11.01 18.46
CA ASP A 88 -17.86 -10.15 18.67
C ASP A 88 -18.15 -9.89 20.16
N TYR A 89 -17.10 -9.49 20.86
CA TYR A 89 -17.12 -9.09 22.28
C TYR A 89 -17.41 -10.22 23.27
N HIS A 90 -17.30 -11.49 22.85
CA HIS A 90 -17.40 -12.64 23.74
C HIS A 90 -16.03 -13.05 24.28
N VAL A 91 -15.89 -13.10 25.60
CA VAL A 91 -14.67 -13.53 26.28
C VAL A 91 -14.68 -15.04 26.46
N HIS A 92 -13.60 -15.72 26.05
CA HIS A 92 -13.43 -17.14 26.30
C HIS A 92 -12.14 -17.39 27.11
N ILE A 93 -12.34 -17.72 28.39
CA ILE A 93 -11.32 -17.73 29.46
C ILE A 93 -10.01 -18.48 29.10
N PRO A 94 -10.05 -19.66 28.44
CA PRO A 94 -8.83 -20.39 28.06
C PRO A 94 -7.80 -19.60 27.23
N TRP A 95 -8.22 -18.78 26.26
CA TRP A 95 -7.27 -18.04 25.43
C TRP A 95 -6.82 -16.74 26.09
N VAL A 96 -7.66 -16.13 26.93
CA VAL A 96 -7.24 -15.02 27.82
C VAL A 96 -6.10 -15.47 28.71
N HIS A 97 -6.21 -16.66 29.31
CA HIS A 97 -5.14 -17.24 30.10
C HIS A 97 -3.87 -17.53 29.28
N ALA A 98 -4.03 -18.04 28.05
CA ALA A 98 -2.91 -18.30 27.15
C ALA A 98 -2.16 -17.01 26.75
N ILE A 99 -2.89 -15.93 26.44
CA ILE A 99 -2.30 -14.61 26.16
C ILE A 99 -1.55 -14.06 27.38
N LYS A 100 -2.17 -14.14 28.56
CA LYS A 100 -1.61 -13.58 29.79
C LYS A 100 -0.33 -14.28 30.24
N THR A 101 -0.29 -15.61 30.15
CA THR A 101 0.82 -16.39 30.72
C THR A 101 2.01 -16.50 29.77
N ASN A 102 1.83 -17.06 28.57
CA ASN A 102 2.94 -17.60 27.78
C ASN A 102 2.96 -17.19 26.30
N PHE A 103 2.15 -16.23 25.87
CA PHE A 103 2.07 -15.89 24.45
C PHE A 103 3.33 -15.19 23.94
N CYS A 104 3.91 -15.75 22.88
CA CYS A 104 5.04 -15.18 22.18
C CYS A 104 4.58 -14.47 20.91
N PHE A 105 4.66 -13.13 20.90
CA PHE A 105 4.18 -12.27 19.80
C PHE A 105 4.88 -12.52 18.45
N HIS A 106 6.11 -13.03 18.48
CA HIS A 106 6.91 -13.23 17.28
C HIS A 106 7.03 -14.71 16.89
N GLU A 107 6.47 -15.63 17.68
CA GLU A 107 6.41 -17.04 17.29
C GLU A 107 5.21 -17.27 16.38
N THR A 108 5.47 -17.61 15.11
CA THR A 108 4.41 -17.89 14.13
C THR A 108 3.42 -18.95 14.62
N GLY A 109 3.89 -19.98 15.34
CA GLY A 109 3.03 -21.01 15.94
C GLY A 109 2.03 -20.46 16.96
N CYS A 110 2.40 -19.44 17.75
CA CYS A 110 1.47 -18.76 18.66
C CYS A 110 0.34 -18.06 17.90
N VAL A 111 0.67 -17.36 16.81
CA VAL A 111 -0.30 -16.65 15.96
C VAL A 111 -1.26 -17.61 15.28
N VAL A 112 -0.74 -18.73 14.75
CA VAL A 112 -1.55 -19.78 14.11
C VAL A 112 -2.56 -20.38 15.08
N ARG A 113 -2.12 -20.76 16.29
CA ARG A 113 -3.02 -21.28 17.34
C ARG A 113 -4.14 -20.29 17.66
N LEU A 114 -3.82 -19.00 17.73
CA LEU A 114 -4.81 -17.96 18.03
C LEU A 114 -5.85 -17.81 16.91
N LEU A 115 -5.42 -17.80 15.66
CA LEU A 115 -6.31 -17.80 14.49
C LEU A 115 -7.21 -19.05 14.46
N GLU A 116 -6.67 -20.24 14.76
CA GLU A 116 -7.45 -21.48 14.85
C GLU A 116 -8.49 -21.43 15.97
N HIS A 117 -8.17 -20.81 17.11
CA HIS A 117 -9.14 -20.61 18.19
C HIS A 117 -10.29 -19.69 17.77
N ILE A 118 -9.98 -18.56 17.11
CA ILE A 118 -11.01 -17.65 16.58
C ILE A 118 -11.86 -18.39 15.53
N GLN A 119 -11.23 -19.17 14.66
CA GLN A 119 -11.94 -19.96 13.65
C GLN A 119 -12.89 -20.98 14.28
N ASN A 120 -12.44 -21.69 15.32
CA ASN A 120 -13.25 -22.68 16.04
C ASN A 120 -14.42 -22.05 16.80
N TYR A 121 -14.23 -20.85 17.36
CA TYR A 121 -15.32 -20.08 17.98
C TYR A 121 -16.45 -19.83 16.98
N TRP A 122 -16.12 -19.29 15.80
CA TRP A 122 -17.12 -19.00 14.76
C TRP A 122 -17.76 -20.24 14.16
N ARG A 123 -17.02 -21.35 14.05
CA ARG A 123 -17.60 -22.65 13.66
C ARG A 123 -18.65 -23.13 14.68
N GLY A 124 -18.41 -22.91 15.97
CA GLY A 124 -19.35 -23.27 17.04
C GLY A 124 -20.64 -22.46 17.03
N GLN A 125 -20.61 -21.25 16.48
CA GLN A 125 -21.77 -20.34 16.39
C GLN A 125 -22.69 -20.61 15.18
N ASN A 126 -22.41 -21.65 14.37
CA ASN A 126 -23.10 -21.92 13.10
C ASN A 126 -23.09 -20.72 12.12
N GLU A 127 -22.11 -19.83 12.25
CA GLU A 127 -22.01 -18.68 11.34
C GLU A 127 -21.54 -19.08 9.95
N HIS A 128 -21.93 -18.27 8.96
CA HIS A 128 -21.50 -18.46 7.58
C HIS A 128 -19.97 -18.43 7.47
N ARG A 129 -19.41 -19.41 6.76
CA ARG A 129 -17.96 -19.54 6.48
C ARG A 129 -17.33 -18.24 5.97
N GLU A 130 -18.08 -17.44 5.22
CA GLU A 130 -17.62 -16.16 4.68
C GLU A 130 -17.38 -15.11 5.77
N GLN A 131 -18.27 -14.99 6.75
CA GLN A 131 -18.12 -14.05 7.88
C GLN A 131 -16.92 -14.42 8.75
N SER A 132 -16.80 -15.70 9.10
CA SER A 132 -15.62 -16.21 9.82
C SER A 132 -14.32 -15.92 9.06
N ASN A 133 -14.29 -16.17 7.75
CA ASN A 133 -13.12 -15.86 6.93
C ASN A 133 -12.80 -14.36 6.96
N ASN A 134 -13.78 -13.47 6.77
CA ASN A 134 -13.55 -12.03 6.79
C ASN A 134 -12.97 -11.54 8.12
N ILE A 135 -13.44 -12.09 9.25
CA ILE A 135 -12.94 -11.77 10.59
C ILE A 135 -11.50 -12.26 10.77
N LEU A 136 -11.17 -13.46 10.30
CA LEU A 136 -9.80 -13.98 10.36
C LEU A 136 -8.85 -13.16 9.50
N GLN A 137 -9.29 -12.70 8.31
CA GLN A 137 -8.51 -11.79 7.46
C GLN A 137 -8.26 -10.46 8.17
N TRP A 138 -9.31 -9.86 8.74
CA TRP A 138 -9.21 -8.62 9.52
C TRP A 138 -8.26 -8.78 10.72
N PHE A 139 -8.37 -9.89 11.45
CA PHE A 139 -7.52 -10.17 12.60
C PHE A 139 -6.05 -10.26 12.19
N LEU A 140 -5.73 -11.01 11.13
CA LEU A 140 -4.36 -11.14 10.64
C LEU A 140 -3.78 -9.78 10.20
N GLN A 141 -4.58 -8.94 9.52
CA GLN A 141 -4.15 -7.59 9.15
C GLN A 141 -3.78 -6.76 10.39
N ARG A 142 -4.66 -6.71 11.40
CA ARG A 142 -4.42 -5.94 12.63
C ARG A 142 -3.29 -6.49 13.47
N TYR A 143 -3.13 -7.81 13.51
CA TYR A 143 -2.02 -8.43 14.20
C TYR A 143 -0.68 -8.03 13.57
N VAL A 144 -0.57 -8.07 12.25
CA VAL A 144 0.68 -7.72 11.55
C VAL A 144 0.99 -6.23 11.69
N GLU A 145 -0.04 -5.36 11.62
CA GLU A 145 0.09 -3.92 11.88
C GLU A 145 0.62 -3.61 13.28
N GLU A 146 0.10 -4.29 14.31
CA GLU A 146 0.45 -3.98 15.70
C GLU A 146 1.64 -4.74 16.26
N PHE A 147 1.95 -5.93 15.76
CA PHE A 147 3.00 -6.77 16.34
C PHE A 147 3.99 -7.32 15.31
N GLY A 148 3.57 -7.44 14.06
CA GLY A 148 4.35 -8.15 13.04
C GLY A 148 5.65 -7.46 12.65
N THR A 149 5.68 -6.12 12.61
CA THR A 149 6.81 -5.37 12.06
C THR A 149 7.32 -4.22 12.96
N GLN A 150 6.73 -4.03 14.14
CA GLN A 150 7.11 -2.93 15.04
C GLN A 150 8.55 -3.07 15.55
N SER A 151 9.29 -1.97 15.52
CA SER A 151 10.63 -1.90 16.12
C SER A 151 10.52 -1.69 17.61
N VAL A 152 10.95 -2.68 18.38
CA VAL A 152 11.14 -2.56 19.81
C VAL A 152 12.64 -2.70 20.02
N ALA A 153 13.29 -1.68 20.62
CA ALA A 153 14.66 -1.88 21.07
C ALA A 153 14.60 -2.87 22.24
N CYS A 154 15.01 -4.10 21.96
CA CYS A 154 15.12 -5.21 22.89
C CYS A 154 16.51 -5.79 22.65
N HIS A 155 17.28 -6.07 23.70
CA HIS A 155 18.65 -6.61 23.55
C HIS A 155 18.69 -8.13 23.47
N ASP A 156 17.54 -8.82 23.54
CA ASP A 156 17.47 -10.28 23.51
C ASP A 156 17.67 -10.83 22.08
N PRO A 157 18.72 -11.62 21.82
CA PRO A 157 18.94 -12.26 20.52
C PRO A 157 17.80 -13.20 20.11
N ILE A 158 17.16 -13.87 21.07
CA ILE A 158 16.04 -14.80 20.80
C ILE A 158 14.84 -14.02 20.27
N TYR A 159 14.57 -12.85 20.85
CA TYR A 159 13.52 -11.95 20.38
C TYR A 159 13.75 -11.55 18.91
N HIS A 160 14.95 -11.11 18.56
CA HIS A 160 15.29 -10.74 17.19
C HIS A 160 15.19 -11.91 16.21
N GLN A 161 15.63 -13.10 16.62
CA GLN A 161 15.50 -14.31 15.81
C GLN A 161 14.03 -14.65 15.54
N GLN A 162 13.19 -14.64 16.57
CA GLN A 162 11.75 -14.92 16.43
C GLN A 162 11.07 -13.89 15.54
N LYS A 163 11.39 -12.60 15.70
CA LYS A 163 10.88 -11.53 14.84
C LYS A 163 11.27 -11.74 13.39
N SER A 164 12.54 -12.06 13.12
CA SER A 164 13.01 -12.37 11.76
C SER A 164 12.26 -13.57 11.18
N ASN A 165 12.08 -14.64 11.95
CA ASN A 165 11.34 -15.83 11.52
C ASN A 165 9.88 -15.51 11.17
N LEU A 166 9.21 -14.65 11.96
CA LEU A 166 7.85 -14.20 11.64
C LEU A 166 7.81 -13.44 10.32
N VAL A 167 8.75 -12.49 10.11
CA VAL A 167 8.86 -11.71 8.88
C VAL A 167 9.09 -12.61 7.67
N GLU A 168 10.00 -13.60 7.77
CA GLU A 168 10.24 -14.58 6.73
C GLU A 168 8.99 -15.40 6.39
N ASN A 169 8.24 -15.82 7.41
CA ASN A 169 6.98 -16.54 7.20
C ASN A 169 5.91 -15.66 6.54
N LEU A 170 5.81 -14.38 6.91
CA LEU A 170 4.93 -13.43 6.19
C LEU A 170 5.34 -13.31 4.72
N ILE A 171 6.64 -13.24 4.42
CA ILE A 171 7.14 -13.20 3.05
C ILE A 171 6.80 -14.49 2.28
N LYS A 172 6.97 -15.67 2.89
CA LYS A 172 6.59 -16.95 2.27
C LYS A 172 5.10 -16.99 1.90
N VAL A 173 4.26 -16.46 2.78
CA VAL A 173 2.82 -16.30 2.57
C VAL A 173 2.53 -15.36 1.40
N LEU A 174 3.20 -14.21 1.32
CA LEU A 174 3.05 -13.27 0.19
C LEU A 174 3.48 -13.87 -1.15
N ARG A 175 4.44 -14.79 -1.13
CA ARG A 175 4.93 -15.49 -2.33
C ARG A 175 4.07 -16.70 -2.74
N ASN A 176 2.96 -16.98 -2.04
CA ASN A 176 2.13 -18.16 -2.25
C ASN A 176 2.90 -19.49 -2.18
N LYS A 177 4.01 -19.54 -1.43
CA LYS A 177 4.86 -20.74 -1.35
C LYS A 177 4.34 -21.75 -0.34
N GLU A 178 3.78 -21.27 0.76
CA GLU A 178 3.33 -22.09 1.89
C GLU A 178 2.06 -21.48 2.50
N LEU A 179 1.07 -22.33 2.78
CA LEU A 179 -0.07 -21.96 3.62
C LEU A 179 0.36 -22.09 5.09
N ILE A 180 0.85 -21.00 5.66
CA ILE A 180 1.33 -20.97 7.05
C ILE A 180 0.18 -20.75 8.05
N PHE A 181 -0.82 -19.97 7.65
CA PHE A 181 -1.97 -19.65 8.49
C PHE A 181 -3.16 -20.57 8.17
N CYS A 182 -4.10 -20.72 9.10
CA CYS A 182 -5.35 -21.47 8.86
C CYS A 182 -6.34 -20.78 7.88
N ILE A 183 -5.89 -19.69 7.25
CA ILE A 183 -6.57 -18.95 6.19
C ILE A 183 -5.59 -18.67 5.05
N GLU A 184 -6.08 -18.71 3.81
CA GLU A 184 -5.35 -18.20 2.66
C GLU A 184 -5.55 -16.68 2.57
N PRO A 185 -4.51 -15.85 2.64
CA PRO A 185 -4.68 -14.40 2.59
C PRO A 185 -5.21 -13.93 1.23
N ASN A 186 -6.30 -13.18 1.27
CA ASN A 186 -6.83 -12.54 0.07
C ASN A 186 -5.93 -11.36 -0.38
N THR A 187 -6.21 -10.78 -1.54
CA THR A 187 -5.43 -9.66 -2.11
C THR A 187 -5.30 -8.48 -1.14
N PHE A 188 -6.35 -8.16 -0.38
CA PHE A 188 -6.32 -7.05 0.59
C PHE A 188 -5.38 -7.34 1.77
N THR A 189 -5.43 -8.56 2.32
CA THR A 189 -4.54 -8.98 3.41
C THR A 189 -3.09 -9.05 2.94
N LYS A 190 -2.83 -9.59 1.74
CA LYS A 190 -1.50 -9.58 1.12
C LYS A 190 -0.96 -8.16 0.98
N MET A 191 -1.78 -7.24 0.48
CA MET A 191 -1.44 -5.83 0.35
C MET A 191 -1.09 -5.20 1.70
N HIS A 192 -1.88 -5.48 2.73
CA HIS A 192 -1.65 -4.96 4.08
C HIS A 192 -0.33 -5.47 4.67
N ILE A 193 -0.06 -6.78 4.58
CA ILE A 193 1.20 -7.37 5.04
C ILE A 193 2.39 -6.73 4.29
N ALA A 194 2.30 -6.62 2.96
CA ALA A 194 3.34 -5.99 2.15
C ALA A 194 3.58 -4.53 2.55
N LEU A 195 2.53 -3.76 2.81
CA LEU A 195 2.63 -2.38 3.29
C LEU A 195 3.35 -2.28 4.63
N GLN A 196 3.06 -3.18 5.58
CA GLN A 196 3.74 -3.18 6.89
C GLN A 196 5.21 -3.56 6.77
N LEU A 197 5.55 -4.51 5.90
CA LEU A 197 6.94 -4.89 5.61
C LEU A 197 7.72 -3.74 5.00
N ILE A 198 7.14 -3.06 4.00
CA ILE A 198 7.75 -1.89 3.36
C ILE A 198 7.92 -0.72 4.35
N THR A 199 6.88 -0.43 5.14
CA THR A 199 6.93 0.63 6.16
C THR A 199 8.06 0.39 7.15
N SER A 200 8.26 -0.87 7.55
CA SER A 200 9.37 -1.29 8.41
C SER A 200 10.73 -1.13 7.72
N ALA A 201 10.85 -1.57 6.46
CA ALA A 201 12.06 -1.40 5.63
C ALA A 201 12.48 0.06 5.48
N CYS A 202 11.52 0.96 5.25
CA CYS A 202 11.78 2.39 5.13
C CYS A 202 12.26 3.04 6.44
N LYS A 203 11.99 2.42 7.60
CA LYS A 203 12.53 2.84 8.91
C LYS A 203 13.90 2.23 9.21
N GLY A 204 14.43 1.39 8.31
CA GLY A 204 15.71 0.69 8.47
C GLY A 204 15.60 -0.71 9.07
N ASP A 205 14.40 -1.16 9.43
CA ASP A 205 14.16 -2.50 9.99
C ASP A 205 13.86 -3.51 8.88
N ASN A 206 14.25 -4.78 9.05
CA ASN A 206 13.89 -5.88 8.12
C ASN A 206 14.32 -5.70 6.65
N ILE A 207 15.12 -4.68 6.32
CA ILE A 207 15.55 -4.39 4.94
C ILE A 207 16.36 -5.54 4.33
N GLU A 208 17.27 -6.14 5.09
CA GLU A 208 18.11 -7.26 4.63
C GLU A 208 17.27 -8.52 4.36
N VAL A 209 16.27 -8.81 5.21
CA VAL A 209 15.36 -9.95 5.01
C VAL A 209 14.56 -9.78 3.72
N LEU A 210 14.04 -8.57 3.47
CA LEU A 210 13.34 -8.26 2.23
C LEU A 210 14.28 -8.32 1.02
N LYS A 211 15.50 -7.78 1.14
CA LYS A 211 16.50 -7.79 0.07
C LYS A 211 16.84 -9.21 -0.36
N ASN A 212 17.13 -10.09 0.59
CA ASN A 212 17.39 -11.51 0.34
C ASN A 212 16.18 -12.21 -0.30
N SER A 213 14.96 -11.80 0.06
CA SER A 213 13.73 -12.43 -0.45
C SER A 213 13.41 -12.12 -1.92
N VAL A 214 13.91 -10.98 -2.44
CA VAL A 214 13.72 -10.52 -3.83
C VAL A 214 14.98 -10.70 -4.69
N GLU A 215 16.06 -11.21 -4.12
CA GLU A 215 17.29 -11.47 -4.86
C GLU A 215 17.04 -12.46 -6.02
N GLY A 216 17.56 -12.13 -7.20
CA GLY A 216 17.36 -12.91 -8.43
C GLY A 216 15.92 -12.95 -8.97
N MET A 217 14.99 -12.18 -8.38
CA MET A 217 13.59 -12.17 -8.78
C MET A 217 13.35 -11.28 -10.00
N GLU A 218 12.47 -11.73 -10.90
CA GLU A 218 11.99 -10.89 -11.99
C GLU A 218 11.10 -9.75 -11.46
N ILE A 219 11.31 -8.55 -12.02
CA ILE A 219 10.66 -7.30 -11.58
C ILE A 219 9.14 -7.29 -11.78
N ASP A 220 8.61 -8.18 -12.62
CA ASP A 220 7.20 -8.36 -12.97
C ASP A 220 6.53 -9.56 -12.28
N SER A 221 7.27 -10.28 -11.42
CA SER A 221 6.68 -11.32 -10.59
C SER A 221 5.60 -10.78 -9.65
N GLU A 222 4.62 -11.62 -9.25
CA GLU A 222 3.50 -11.23 -8.38
C GLU A 222 3.98 -10.56 -7.08
N PHE A 223 5.04 -11.11 -6.47
CA PHE A 223 5.60 -10.59 -5.23
C PHE A 223 6.32 -9.24 -5.45
N ALA A 224 7.13 -9.11 -6.51
CA ALA A 224 7.79 -7.85 -6.84
C ALA A 224 6.76 -6.72 -7.10
N VAL A 225 5.70 -7.04 -7.85
CA VAL A 225 4.59 -6.13 -8.13
C VAL A 225 3.85 -5.73 -6.85
N LEU A 226 3.60 -6.68 -5.95
CA LEU A 226 2.97 -6.40 -4.65
C LEU A 226 3.82 -5.44 -3.81
N LEU A 227 5.15 -5.63 -3.76
CA LEU A 227 6.07 -4.74 -3.05
C LEU A 227 6.11 -3.34 -3.68
N MET A 228 6.13 -3.24 -5.02
CA MET A 228 6.06 -1.94 -5.71
C MET A 228 4.76 -1.19 -5.37
N ARG A 229 3.61 -1.88 -5.35
CA ARG A 229 2.33 -1.29 -4.94
C ARG A 229 2.35 -0.85 -3.47
N ALA A 230 3.01 -1.62 -2.61
CA ALA A 230 3.08 -1.33 -1.17
C ALA A 230 3.92 -0.09 -0.90
N GLN A 231 5.05 0.03 -1.59
CA GLN A 231 5.86 1.25 -1.56
C GLN A 231 5.11 2.44 -2.15
N GLU A 232 4.40 2.27 -3.27
CA GLU A 232 3.58 3.33 -3.85
C GLU A 232 2.50 3.83 -2.87
N GLN A 233 1.79 2.92 -2.20
CA GLN A 233 0.82 3.28 -1.15
C GLN A 233 1.49 3.96 0.04
N TYR A 234 2.64 3.44 0.51
CA TYR A 234 3.41 4.08 1.57
C TYR A 234 3.83 5.49 1.19
N LEU A 235 4.23 5.74 -0.05
CA LEU A 235 4.60 7.08 -0.51
C LEU A 235 3.40 8.04 -0.63
N HIS A 236 2.23 7.53 -1.07
CA HIS A 236 1.01 8.34 -1.16
C HIS A 236 0.39 8.69 0.20
N PHE A 237 0.44 7.76 1.16
CA PHE A 237 -0.31 7.85 2.41
C PHE A 237 0.55 7.90 3.67
N GLY A 238 1.85 7.63 3.55
CA GLY A 238 2.83 7.82 4.62
C GLY A 238 2.86 9.28 5.07
N GLU A 239 3.32 9.52 6.29
CA GLU A 239 3.26 10.77 7.08
C GLU A 239 4.02 11.95 6.48
N ASN A 240 3.81 12.24 5.20
CA ASN A 240 4.33 13.41 4.54
C ASN A 240 3.16 14.40 4.46
N PRO A 241 3.03 15.32 5.44
CA PRO A 241 1.85 16.19 5.61
C PRO A 241 1.59 17.09 4.40
N THR A 242 2.56 17.23 3.49
CA THR A 242 2.46 17.93 2.20
C THR A 242 1.47 17.29 1.23
N TRP A 243 1.20 15.98 1.32
CA TRP A 243 0.44 15.25 0.30
C TRP A 243 -1.05 15.05 0.62
N LYS A 244 -1.48 15.32 1.86
CA LYS A 244 -2.90 15.45 2.24
C LYS A 244 -3.65 16.49 1.39
N ASN A 245 -2.90 17.34 0.68
CA ASN A 245 -3.39 18.44 -0.14
C ASN A 245 -3.24 18.20 -1.66
N LEU A 246 -3.22 16.96 -2.13
CA LEU A 246 -3.24 16.63 -3.58
C LEU A 246 -4.42 17.31 -4.32
N HIS A 247 -5.48 17.67 -3.59
CA HIS A 247 -6.63 18.45 -4.08
C HIS A 247 -6.43 19.96 -4.12
N GLN A 248 -5.39 20.49 -3.47
CA GLN A 248 -4.95 21.87 -3.63
C GLN A 248 -4.04 21.92 -4.85
N GLU A 249 -4.19 22.95 -5.68
CA GLU A 249 -3.50 23.19 -6.96
C GLU A 249 -1.99 23.35 -6.81
N THR A 250 -1.32 22.31 -6.31
CA THR A 250 0.12 22.29 -6.08
C THR A 250 0.79 22.07 -7.42
N LYS A 251 1.58 23.06 -7.84
CA LYS A 251 2.48 22.96 -8.98
C LYS A 251 3.29 21.67 -8.88
N LEU A 252 3.47 20.98 -10.00
CA LEU A 252 4.28 19.76 -10.08
C LEU A 252 5.72 20.06 -9.61
N ASN A 253 6.27 19.24 -8.71
CA ASN A 253 7.66 19.36 -8.27
C ASN A 253 8.61 18.73 -9.31
N ILE A 254 9.08 19.55 -10.25
CA ILE A 254 9.91 19.11 -11.38
C ILE A 254 11.25 18.53 -10.91
N ASP A 255 11.88 19.12 -9.90
CA ASP A 255 13.16 18.66 -9.37
C ASP A 255 13.05 17.25 -8.78
N ALA A 256 11.94 16.96 -8.10
CA ALA A 256 11.69 15.63 -7.56
C ALA A 256 11.45 14.58 -8.66
N PHE A 257 10.76 14.93 -9.76
CA PHE A 257 10.67 14.06 -10.95
C PHE A 257 12.03 13.74 -11.54
N VAL A 258 12.86 14.76 -11.74
CA VAL A 258 14.21 14.58 -12.32
C VAL A 258 15.07 13.74 -11.40
N THR A 259 14.97 13.95 -10.09
CA THR A 259 15.70 13.17 -9.08
C THR A 259 15.26 11.70 -9.10
N ALA A 260 13.95 11.42 -9.13
CA ALA A 260 13.43 10.06 -9.22
C ALA A 260 13.87 9.36 -10.52
N SER A 261 13.80 10.05 -11.66
CA SER A 261 14.25 9.51 -12.96
C SER A 261 15.75 9.17 -12.97
N LYS A 262 16.59 10.04 -12.40
CA LYS A 262 18.04 9.78 -12.26
C LYS A 262 18.33 8.63 -11.31
N ALA A 263 17.67 8.60 -10.16
CA ALA A 263 17.81 7.52 -9.19
C ALA A 263 17.38 6.18 -9.78
N LEU A 264 16.35 6.16 -10.63
CA LEU A 264 15.94 4.97 -11.36
C LEU A 264 17.06 4.49 -12.30
N SER A 265 17.63 5.36 -13.14
CA SER A 265 18.75 4.99 -14.03
C SER A 265 19.93 4.42 -13.23
N GLN A 266 20.33 5.09 -12.15
CA GLN A 266 21.40 4.62 -11.28
C GLN A 266 21.08 3.25 -10.66
N SER A 267 19.85 3.05 -10.19
CA SER A 267 19.43 1.76 -9.62
C SER A 267 19.37 0.65 -10.67
N ALA A 268 18.98 0.96 -11.91
CA ALA A 268 18.88 -0.03 -12.99
C ALA A 268 20.26 -0.56 -13.43
N GLU A 269 21.35 0.14 -13.07
CA GLU A 269 22.72 -0.31 -13.27
C GLU A 269 23.18 -1.32 -12.21
N THR A 270 22.51 -1.40 -11.05
CA THR A 270 22.86 -2.29 -9.95
C THR A 270 22.12 -3.62 -10.01
N GLU A 271 22.62 -4.61 -9.26
CA GLU A 271 21.95 -5.91 -9.08
C GLU A 271 20.95 -5.89 -7.92
N ASP A 272 20.84 -4.78 -7.19
CA ASP A 272 19.94 -4.64 -6.04
C ASP A 272 18.48 -4.51 -6.49
N THR A 273 17.81 -5.66 -6.57
CA THR A 273 16.43 -5.74 -7.04
C THR A 273 15.46 -5.01 -6.11
N LEU A 274 15.66 -5.04 -4.79
CA LEU A 274 14.80 -4.30 -3.86
C LEU A 274 14.88 -2.80 -4.14
N ASN A 275 16.09 -2.26 -4.25
CA ASN A 275 16.29 -0.85 -4.55
C ASN A 275 15.60 -0.44 -5.87
N ILE A 276 15.72 -1.28 -6.91
CA ILE A 276 15.05 -1.04 -8.20
C ILE A 276 13.53 -0.99 -8.03
N LEU A 277 12.92 -1.95 -7.31
CA LEU A 277 11.46 -1.95 -7.06
C LEU A 277 11.02 -0.68 -6.32
N LEU A 278 11.77 -0.23 -5.32
CA LEU A 278 11.48 1.00 -4.59
C LEU A 278 11.57 2.25 -5.49
N LYS A 279 12.56 2.30 -6.41
CA LYS A 279 12.69 3.40 -7.38
C LYS A 279 11.61 3.39 -8.45
N ILE A 280 11.15 2.21 -8.88
CA ILE A 280 9.98 2.09 -9.75
C ILE A 280 8.75 2.67 -9.05
N ALA A 281 8.49 2.29 -7.79
CA ALA A 281 7.35 2.78 -7.03
C ALA A 281 7.39 4.31 -6.82
N GLU A 282 8.58 4.89 -6.58
CA GLU A 282 8.78 6.34 -6.51
C GLU A 282 8.43 7.02 -7.84
N CYS A 283 8.90 6.46 -8.96
CA CYS A 283 8.56 6.96 -10.29
C CYS A 283 7.05 6.82 -10.58
N LYS A 284 6.42 5.71 -10.20
CA LYS A 284 4.96 5.51 -10.34
C LYS A 284 4.17 6.56 -9.56
N MET A 285 4.53 6.83 -8.30
CA MET A 285 3.89 7.88 -7.51
C MET A 285 3.96 9.22 -8.25
N TRP A 286 5.14 9.62 -8.73
CA TRP A 286 5.29 10.84 -9.52
C TRP A 286 4.46 10.79 -10.82
N THR A 287 4.51 9.70 -11.58
CA THR A 287 3.64 9.50 -12.75
C THR A 287 2.15 9.68 -12.44
N TYR A 288 1.67 9.20 -11.29
CA TYR A 288 0.31 9.44 -10.82
C TYR A 288 0.03 10.94 -10.63
N HIS A 289 0.94 11.70 -10.01
CA HIS A 289 0.82 13.15 -9.89
C HIS A 289 0.84 13.87 -11.24
N LEU A 290 1.71 13.45 -12.16
CA LEU A 290 1.74 13.99 -13.52
C LEU A 290 0.41 13.75 -14.22
N SER A 291 -0.17 12.54 -14.10
CA SER A 291 -1.46 12.23 -14.70
C SER A 291 -2.55 13.15 -14.20
N HIS A 292 -2.57 13.46 -12.89
CA HIS A 292 -3.53 14.38 -12.31
C HIS A 292 -3.33 15.79 -12.86
N TYR A 293 -2.08 16.25 -12.91
CA TYR A 293 -1.73 17.58 -13.40
C TYR A 293 -2.07 17.76 -14.89
N LEU A 294 -1.66 16.82 -15.74
CA LEU A 294 -1.96 16.83 -17.18
C LEU A 294 -3.45 16.65 -17.47
N SER A 295 -4.22 15.93 -16.65
CA SER A 295 -5.66 15.76 -16.86
C SER A 295 -6.42 17.09 -16.92
N LYS A 296 -5.97 18.10 -16.16
CA LYS A 296 -6.53 19.46 -16.19
C LYS A 296 -6.32 20.15 -17.54
N THR A 297 -5.20 19.86 -18.19
CA THR A 297 -4.81 20.46 -19.47
C THR A 297 -5.57 19.90 -20.68
N MET A 298 -6.38 18.87 -20.48
CA MET A 298 -7.23 18.31 -21.55
C MET A 298 -8.56 19.07 -21.72
N GLY A 299 -8.75 20.18 -20.99
CA GLY A 299 -9.82 21.15 -21.18
C GLY A 299 -9.51 22.16 -22.29
N SER A 300 -10.53 22.91 -22.71
CA SER A 300 -10.44 23.86 -23.85
C SER A 300 -9.61 25.11 -23.58
N THR A 301 -9.24 25.39 -22.33
CA THR A 301 -8.47 26.57 -21.93
C THR A 301 -6.97 26.39 -22.10
N PHE A 302 -6.47 25.18 -22.38
CA PHE A 302 -5.04 24.91 -22.45
C PHE A 302 -4.57 24.73 -23.89
N ARG A 303 -3.36 25.21 -24.16
CA ARG A 303 -2.69 25.09 -25.45
C ARG A 303 -1.31 24.49 -25.29
N TYR A 304 -1.00 23.50 -26.12
CA TYR A 304 0.33 22.93 -26.26
C TYR A 304 1.06 23.67 -27.38
N SER A 305 2.17 24.33 -27.07
CA SER A 305 2.96 25.13 -28.01
C SER A 305 4.46 24.84 -27.86
N ASN A 306 5.30 25.44 -28.70
CA ASN A 306 6.76 25.26 -28.60
C ASN A 306 7.35 25.83 -27.31
N ASN A 307 6.63 26.74 -26.64
CA ASN A 307 7.06 27.36 -25.39
C ASN A 307 6.65 26.55 -24.15
N GLY A 308 5.80 25.54 -24.32
CA GLY A 308 5.28 24.71 -23.23
C GLY A 308 3.76 24.51 -23.31
N ILE A 309 3.16 24.25 -22.16
CA ILE A 309 1.71 24.23 -21.96
C ILE A 309 1.31 25.60 -21.41
N GLU A 310 0.36 26.26 -22.07
CA GLU A 310 -0.11 27.59 -21.74
C GLU A 310 -1.62 27.54 -21.41
N GLU A 311 -2.03 28.23 -20.35
CA GLU A 311 -3.44 28.39 -19.98
C GLU A 311 -3.96 29.74 -20.47
N GLY A 312 -5.05 29.72 -21.22
CA GLY A 312 -5.78 30.89 -21.67
C GLY A 312 -6.69 31.42 -20.57
N TRP A 313 -6.46 32.67 -20.18
CA TRP A 313 -7.29 33.42 -19.26
C TRP A 313 -7.84 34.66 -19.98
N ALA A 314 -9.17 34.78 -20.06
CA ALA A 314 -9.82 35.99 -20.54
C ALA A 314 -9.77 37.09 -19.45
N VAL A 315 -9.08 38.19 -19.74
CA VAL A 315 -9.14 39.41 -18.93
C VAL A 315 -9.57 40.55 -19.86
N ALA A 316 -10.76 41.11 -19.60
CA ALA A 316 -11.30 42.26 -20.34
C ALA A 316 -11.18 42.13 -21.87
N GLU A 317 -11.79 41.08 -22.44
CA GLU A 317 -11.85 40.77 -23.88
C GLU A 317 -10.51 40.40 -24.56
N VAL A 318 -9.38 40.47 -23.84
CA VAL A 318 -8.07 40.01 -24.34
C VAL A 318 -7.75 38.64 -23.75
N LEU A 319 -7.47 37.66 -24.61
CA LEU A 319 -6.99 36.35 -24.19
C LEU A 319 -5.51 36.46 -23.80
N GLN A 320 -5.21 36.37 -22.52
CA GLN A 320 -3.84 36.28 -22.01
C GLN A 320 -3.46 34.81 -21.85
N LEU A 321 -2.22 34.47 -22.21
CA LEU A 321 -1.65 33.14 -22.01
C LEU A 321 -0.72 33.18 -20.79
N ARG A 322 -0.97 32.31 -19.81
CA ARG A 322 -0.06 32.10 -18.68
C ARG A 322 0.66 30.76 -18.84
N PRO A 323 1.97 30.70 -18.56
CA PRO A 323 2.70 29.43 -18.62
C PRO A 323 2.20 28.50 -17.52
N TYR A 324 1.72 27.33 -17.92
CA TYR A 324 1.34 26.24 -17.01
C TYR A 324 2.52 25.30 -16.76
N LEU A 325 3.18 24.87 -17.83
CA LEU A 325 4.50 24.24 -17.81
C LEU A 325 5.33 24.83 -18.94
N SER A 326 6.57 25.22 -18.65
CA SER A 326 7.51 25.61 -19.70
C SER A 326 7.98 24.42 -20.53
N ALA A 327 8.50 24.67 -21.73
CA ALA A 327 9.08 23.64 -22.58
C ALA A 327 10.26 22.92 -21.89
N LEU A 328 11.04 23.62 -21.06
CA LEU A 328 12.13 23.02 -20.29
C LEU A 328 11.59 22.05 -19.25
N GLU A 329 10.58 22.45 -18.48
CA GLU A 329 9.94 21.58 -17.47
C GLU A 329 9.31 20.35 -18.15
N CYS A 330 8.63 20.52 -19.29
CA CYS A 330 8.09 19.40 -20.06
C CYS A 330 9.18 18.41 -20.50
N LYS A 331 10.31 18.92 -21.01
CA LYS A 331 11.44 18.09 -21.41
C LYS A 331 12.06 17.36 -20.21
N GLN A 332 12.18 18.02 -19.06
CA GLN A 332 12.70 17.45 -17.83
C GLN A 332 11.80 16.31 -17.31
N ILE A 333 10.48 16.52 -17.28
CA ILE A 333 9.50 15.48 -16.94
C ILE A 333 9.63 14.30 -17.93
N GLY A 334 9.76 14.62 -19.22
CA GLY A 334 9.88 13.65 -20.30
C GLY A 334 11.00 12.64 -20.11
N THR A 335 12.11 13.03 -19.45
CA THR A 335 13.24 12.14 -19.18
C THR A 335 12.88 10.87 -18.42
N MET A 336 11.74 10.83 -17.71
CA MET A 336 11.25 9.62 -17.03
C MET A 336 10.78 8.52 -18.01
N TYR A 337 10.37 8.91 -19.21
CA TYR A 337 9.68 8.03 -20.18
C TYR A 337 10.46 7.80 -21.48
N VAL A 338 11.44 8.67 -21.78
CA VAL A 338 12.29 8.56 -22.97
C VAL A 338 12.98 7.20 -23.02
N LEU A 339 12.98 6.57 -24.19
CA LEU A 339 13.71 5.36 -24.48
C LEU A 339 14.89 5.70 -25.40
N ASP A 340 16.11 5.54 -24.91
CA ASP A 340 17.31 5.69 -25.72
C ASP A 340 18.02 4.35 -25.84
N SER A 341 17.75 3.65 -26.94
CA SER A 341 18.34 2.33 -27.21
C SER A 341 19.85 2.36 -27.44
N SER A 342 20.45 3.55 -27.61
CA SER A 342 21.90 3.69 -27.80
C SER A 342 22.68 3.72 -26.50
N THR A 343 22.04 4.11 -25.39
CA THR A 343 22.71 4.30 -24.09
C THR A 343 22.06 3.51 -22.95
N MET A 344 20.78 3.16 -23.04
CA MET A 344 20.05 2.49 -21.95
C MET A 344 20.17 0.97 -22.00
N ARG A 345 20.31 0.35 -20.82
CA ARG A 345 20.30 -1.11 -20.68
C ARG A 345 18.89 -1.67 -20.92
N PRO A 346 18.75 -2.94 -21.35
CA PRO A 346 17.45 -3.58 -21.58
C PRO A 346 16.48 -3.52 -20.38
N ARG A 347 17.01 -3.70 -19.15
CA ARG A 347 16.21 -3.62 -17.92
C ARG A 347 15.62 -2.23 -17.71
N GLU A 348 16.41 -1.17 -17.87
CA GLU A 348 15.93 0.21 -17.75
C GLU A 348 14.88 0.52 -18.82
N MET A 349 15.13 0.12 -20.07
CA MET A 349 14.16 0.28 -21.16
C MET A 349 12.82 -0.40 -20.84
N LYS A 350 12.85 -1.64 -20.31
CA LYS A 350 11.65 -2.37 -19.89
C LYS A 350 10.87 -1.60 -18.82
N ILE A 351 11.58 -1.05 -17.82
CA ILE A 351 10.97 -0.25 -16.75
C ILE A 351 10.34 1.04 -17.29
N ARG A 352 11.07 1.82 -18.10
CA ARG A 352 10.58 3.09 -18.66
C ARG A 352 9.39 2.89 -19.58
N ARG A 353 9.37 1.80 -20.36
CA ARG A 353 8.17 1.37 -21.11
C ARG A 353 6.99 1.14 -20.16
N GLY A 354 7.20 0.40 -19.06
CA GLY A 354 6.18 0.19 -18.03
C GLY A 354 5.64 1.50 -17.44
N LEU A 355 6.51 2.48 -17.16
CA LEU A 355 6.10 3.81 -16.68
C LEU A 355 5.28 4.59 -17.73
N THR A 356 5.62 4.48 -19.01
CA THR A 356 4.83 5.08 -20.10
C THR A 356 3.43 4.48 -20.17
N PHE A 357 3.30 3.15 -20.08
CA PHE A 357 1.99 2.48 -20.00
C PHE A 357 1.23 2.84 -18.71
N TYR A 358 1.92 3.02 -17.60
CA TYR A 358 1.31 3.45 -16.35
C TYR A 358 0.74 4.87 -16.47
N LEU A 359 1.47 5.82 -17.06
CA LEU A 359 0.97 7.17 -17.34
C LEU A 359 -0.28 7.15 -18.20
N LEU A 360 -0.29 6.33 -19.27
CA LEU A 360 -1.46 6.16 -20.12
C LEU A 360 -2.66 5.63 -19.33
N THR A 361 -2.45 4.61 -18.49
CA THR A 361 -3.51 4.00 -17.68
C THR A 361 -4.12 5.01 -16.71
N GLU A 362 -3.29 5.79 -16.03
CA GLU A 362 -3.74 6.80 -15.07
C GLU A 362 -4.46 7.97 -15.77
N LEU A 363 -3.97 8.43 -16.92
CA LEU A 363 -4.66 9.44 -17.71
C LEU A 363 -5.98 8.92 -18.29
N TRP A 364 -6.03 7.67 -18.74
CA TRP A 364 -7.26 7.05 -19.24
C TRP A 364 -8.33 6.98 -18.15
N ARG A 365 -7.96 6.60 -16.92
CA ARG A 365 -8.88 6.59 -15.77
C ARG A 365 -9.51 7.97 -15.51
N ARG A 366 -8.78 9.05 -15.81
CA ARG A 366 -9.22 10.43 -15.59
C ARG A 366 -9.97 11.04 -16.77
N CYS A 367 -9.55 10.75 -17.99
CA CYS A 367 -9.95 11.49 -19.19
C CYS A 367 -10.44 10.61 -20.34
N GLY A 368 -10.47 9.28 -20.16
CA GLY A 368 -10.85 8.31 -21.18
C GLY A 368 -9.98 8.40 -22.43
N SER A 369 -10.61 8.26 -23.60
CA SER A 369 -9.93 8.20 -24.91
C SER A 369 -9.12 9.44 -25.29
N ARG A 370 -9.37 10.59 -24.66
CA ARG A 370 -8.57 11.81 -24.86
C ARG A 370 -7.12 11.61 -24.43
N ALA A 371 -6.85 10.72 -23.48
CA ALA A 371 -5.50 10.38 -23.03
C ALA A 371 -4.61 9.86 -24.16
N ILE A 372 -5.14 8.93 -24.98
CA ILE A 372 -4.40 8.37 -26.12
C ILE A 372 -4.09 9.46 -27.14
N ASN A 373 -5.09 10.29 -27.47
CA ASN A 373 -4.90 11.38 -28.44
C ASN A 373 -3.83 12.38 -27.99
N LEU A 374 -3.78 12.69 -26.69
CA LEU A 374 -2.75 13.57 -26.15
C LEU A 374 -1.36 12.95 -26.27
N LEU A 375 -1.18 11.73 -25.74
CA LEU A 375 0.13 11.06 -25.67
C LEU A 375 0.67 10.65 -27.05
N ALA A 376 -0.20 10.49 -28.05
CA ALA A 376 0.17 10.23 -29.43
C ALA A 376 0.31 11.51 -30.28
N SER A 377 0.04 12.69 -29.72
CA SER A 377 0.10 13.94 -30.49
C SER A 377 1.54 14.37 -30.77
N GLN A 378 1.78 14.94 -31.96
CA GLN A 378 3.09 15.47 -32.34
C GLN A 378 3.56 16.59 -31.40
N GLN A 379 2.63 17.41 -30.88
CA GLN A 379 2.94 18.50 -29.95
C GLN A 379 3.44 17.96 -28.61
N PHE A 380 2.76 16.95 -28.06
CA PHE A 380 3.21 16.26 -26.85
C PHE A 380 4.58 15.61 -27.06
N ALA A 381 4.76 14.88 -28.16
CA ALA A 381 6.03 14.26 -28.53
C ALA A 381 7.19 15.27 -28.61
N THR A 382 6.92 16.44 -29.19
CA THR A 382 7.92 17.50 -29.34
C THR A 382 8.32 18.10 -27.99
N LEU A 383 7.36 18.31 -27.09
CA LEU A 383 7.57 18.90 -25.77
C LEU A 383 8.23 17.95 -24.77
N PHE A 384 7.70 16.74 -24.64
CA PHE A 384 8.14 15.75 -23.67
C PHE A 384 9.22 14.81 -24.21
N LYS A 385 9.54 14.86 -25.51
CA LYS A 385 10.55 14.00 -26.17
C LYS A 385 10.24 12.50 -26.13
N PHE A 386 9.02 12.13 -25.79
CA PHE A 386 8.50 10.77 -25.92
C PHE A 386 7.06 10.82 -26.44
N SER A 387 6.65 9.76 -27.12
CA SER A 387 5.27 9.57 -27.57
C SER A 387 4.86 8.13 -27.37
N LEU A 388 3.55 7.91 -27.28
CA LEU A 388 3.01 6.56 -27.41
C LEU A 388 2.94 6.23 -28.91
N GLU A 389 3.81 5.34 -29.39
CA GLU A 389 3.71 4.79 -30.74
C GLU A 389 2.51 3.83 -30.78
N ALA A 390 1.31 4.37 -31.00
CA ALA A 390 0.12 3.57 -31.20
C ALA A 390 -0.21 3.52 -32.69
N ASN A 391 -0.17 2.31 -33.27
CA ASN A 391 -1.27 1.92 -34.13
C ASN A 391 -2.54 2.07 -33.27
N LYS A 392 -3.42 3.01 -33.62
CA LYS A 392 -4.60 3.36 -32.81
C LYS A 392 -5.48 2.15 -32.48
N GLU A 393 -5.51 1.16 -33.36
CA GLU A 393 -6.23 -0.12 -33.17
C GLU A 393 -5.58 -1.01 -32.10
N ASP A 394 -4.25 -1.11 -32.06
CA ASP A 394 -3.50 -1.92 -31.09
C ASP A 394 -3.63 -1.37 -29.66
N ALA A 395 -3.62 -0.05 -29.51
CA ALA A 395 -3.83 0.61 -28.21
C ALA A 395 -5.26 0.43 -27.69
N LEU A 396 -6.27 0.44 -28.56
CA LEU A 396 -7.68 0.20 -28.20
C LEU A 396 -7.93 -1.28 -27.84
N LEU A 397 -7.28 -2.22 -28.53
CA LEU A 397 -7.36 -3.66 -28.23
C LEU A 397 -6.71 -4.00 -26.89
N GLN A 398 -5.53 -3.46 -26.59
CA GLN A 398 -4.85 -3.64 -25.30
C GLN A 398 -5.63 -3.01 -24.12
N MET A 399 -6.42 -1.96 -24.38
CA MET A 399 -7.26 -1.27 -23.39
C MET A 399 -8.53 -2.06 -22.99
N ASN A 400 -9.06 -2.89 -23.89
CA ASN A 400 -10.19 -3.78 -23.59
C ASN A 400 -9.80 -4.96 -22.68
N THR A 401 -8.50 -5.24 -22.58
CA THR A 401 -7.91 -6.28 -21.72
C THR A 401 -7.24 -5.74 -20.46
N ILE A 402 -7.47 -4.48 -20.04
CA ILE A 402 -6.84 -3.92 -18.83
C ILE A 402 -7.25 -4.72 -17.59
N THR A 403 -6.43 -5.72 -17.28
CA THR A 403 -6.28 -6.31 -15.96
C THR A 403 -5.71 -5.28 -15.01
N GLU A 404 -5.98 -5.45 -13.72
CA GLU A 404 -5.72 -4.50 -12.64
C GLU A 404 -4.24 -4.08 -12.44
N ASP A 405 -3.29 -4.50 -13.29
CA ASP A 405 -1.89 -4.07 -13.25
C ASP A 405 -1.23 -3.95 -14.65
N PRO A 406 -0.81 -2.75 -15.09
CA PRO A 406 0.00 -2.61 -16.29
C PRO A 406 1.42 -3.21 -16.18
N PHE A 407 1.93 -3.56 -14.99
CA PHE A 407 3.18 -4.32 -14.85
C PHE A 407 3.01 -5.83 -15.12
N ARG A 408 1.78 -6.37 -15.16
CA ARG A 408 1.54 -7.73 -15.68
C ARG A 408 1.71 -7.82 -17.20
N LEU A 409 1.62 -6.69 -17.92
CA LEU A 409 1.91 -6.62 -19.36
C LEU A 409 3.41 -6.79 -19.66
N LEU A 410 4.27 -6.79 -18.63
CA LEU A 410 5.71 -7.02 -18.77
C LEU A 410 6.10 -8.51 -18.71
N ALA A 411 5.20 -9.36 -18.21
CA ALA A 411 5.43 -10.81 -18.06
C ALA A 411 5.27 -11.59 -19.37
N ASP A 412 4.52 -11.08 -20.35
CA ASP A 412 4.30 -11.75 -21.63
C ASP A 412 5.14 -11.12 -22.75
N HIS A 413 6.42 -11.49 -22.80
CA HIS A 413 7.20 -11.45 -24.03
C HIS A 413 7.12 -12.80 -24.76
N GLU A 414 5.91 -13.10 -25.25
CA GLU A 414 5.75 -13.81 -26.52
C GLU A 414 4.76 -13.01 -27.37
N GLY A 415 5.24 -11.90 -27.94
CA GLY A 415 4.50 -10.98 -28.81
C GLY A 415 3.92 -11.57 -30.11
N GLU A 416 3.78 -12.89 -30.23
CA GLU A 416 3.14 -13.57 -31.36
C GLU A 416 1.95 -14.47 -30.96
N LYS A 417 1.82 -14.91 -29.70
CA LYS A 417 0.76 -15.87 -29.32
C LYS A 417 -0.54 -15.24 -28.84
N ILE A 418 -0.51 -14.04 -28.26
CA ILE A 418 -1.72 -13.28 -27.93
C ILE A 418 -2.51 -12.95 -29.21
N PHE A 419 -1.82 -12.72 -30.33
CA PHE A 419 -2.42 -12.40 -31.62
C PHE A 419 -3.22 -13.57 -32.23
N LYS A 420 -2.81 -14.83 -32.00
CA LYS A 420 -3.56 -16.01 -32.50
C LYS A 420 -4.73 -16.42 -31.63
N PHE A 421 -4.66 -16.21 -30.31
CA PHE A 421 -5.73 -16.62 -29.39
C PHE A 421 -6.99 -15.74 -29.54
N VAL A 422 -6.82 -14.45 -29.89
CA VAL A 422 -7.93 -13.51 -30.06
C VAL A 422 -8.64 -13.70 -31.40
N ASP A 423 -7.89 -13.96 -32.47
CA ASP A 423 -8.47 -14.19 -33.81
C ASP A 423 -9.27 -15.50 -33.90
N THR A 424 -8.89 -16.51 -33.10
CA THR A 424 -9.60 -17.81 -33.03
C THR A 424 -10.78 -17.84 -32.05
N GLN A 425 -10.81 -17.01 -31.00
CA GLN A 425 -11.90 -17.00 -30.02
C GLN A 425 -13.03 -16.02 -30.35
N PHE A 426 -12.78 -14.98 -31.15
CA PHE A 426 -13.78 -13.93 -31.41
C PHE A 426 -14.15 -13.75 -32.89
N GLY A 427 -13.60 -14.57 -33.79
CA GLY A 427 -13.99 -14.66 -35.20
C GLY A 427 -15.20 -15.54 -35.51
N GLY A 428 -15.99 -15.93 -34.50
CA GLY A 428 -17.12 -16.85 -34.68
C GLY A 428 -18.30 -16.49 -33.78
N SER A 429 -19.48 -16.42 -34.37
CA SER A 429 -20.75 -16.08 -33.77
C SER A 429 -21.18 -16.95 -32.58
N SER A 430 -22.01 -16.34 -31.73
CA SER A 430 -22.99 -16.88 -30.77
C SER A 430 -22.66 -16.89 -29.26
N LEU A 431 -23.59 -16.26 -28.55
CA LEU A 431 -23.87 -16.17 -27.11
C LEU A 431 -23.07 -17.08 -26.15
N ILE A 432 -22.33 -16.44 -25.23
CA ILE A 432 -21.94 -17.04 -23.95
C ILE A 432 -22.36 -16.11 -22.80
N ALA A 433 -23.22 -16.63 -21.93
CA ALA A 433 -23.61 -16.03 -20.67
C ALA A 433 -22.49 -16.19 -19.63
N CYS A 434 -22.12 -15.11 -18.93
CA CYS A 434 -21.23 -15.18 -17.78
C CYS A 434 -21.52 -14.03 -16.79
N ASP A 435 -21.84 -14.39 -15.54
CA ASP A 435 -22.61 -13.60 -14.57
C ASP A 435 -21.78 -12.82 -13.53
N TRP A 436 -20.60 -12.28 -13.90
CA TRP A 436 -19.75 -11.42 -13.02
C TRP A 436 -19.64 -9.96 -13.55
N PHE A 437 -20.47 -9.55 -14.51
CA PHE A 437 -20.19 -8.37 -15.35
C PHE A 437 -21.11 -7.14 -15.17
N LYS A 438 -21.79 -6.96 -14.02
CA LYS A 438 -22.93 -6.01 -13.91
C LYS A 438 -22.76 -4.69 -13.16
N ARG A 439 -21.58 -4.31 -12.61
CA ARG A 439 -21.40 -2.95 -12.03
C ARG A 439 -20.76 -1.92 -12.98
N LYS A 440 -19.78 -2.34 -13.80
CA LYS A 440 -19.06 -1.44 -14.73
C LYS A 440 -19.95 -0.96 -15.90
N HIS A 441 -20.94 -1.75 -16.31
CA HIS A 441 -21.83 -1.43 -17.42
C HIS A 441 -23.15 -0.75 -17.02
N PHE A 442 -23.44 -0.50 -15.74
CA PHE A 442 -24.54 0.42 -15.40
C PHE A 442 -24.20 1.84 -15.89
N VAL A 443 -22.94 2.26 -15.78
CA VAL A 443 -22.45 3.53 -16.31
C VAL A 443 -22.48 3.55 -17.84
N TYR A 444 -22.10 2.44 -18.51
CA TYR A 444 -22.17 2.32 -19.97
C TYR A 444 -23.60 2.15 -20.51
N MET A 445 -24.52 1.56 -19.75
CA MET A 445 -25.95 1.45 -20.05
C MET A 445 -26.67 2.78 -19.83
N VAL A 446 -26.36 3.53 -18.76
CA VAL A 446 -26.86 4.90 -18.55
C VAL A 446 -26.31 5.82 -19.65
N ALA A 447 -25.05 5.68 -20.05
CA ALA A 447 -24.46 6.42 -21.18
C ALA A 447 -25.10 6.03 -22.52
N GLY A 448 -25.48 4.75 -22.71
CA GLY A 448 -26.21 4.27 -23.89
C GLY A 448 -27.68 4.72 -23.95
N ILE A 449 -28.38 4.76 -22.81
CA ILE A 449 -29.76 5.27 -22.70
C ILE A 449 -29.80 6.78 -22.96
N TYR A 450 -28.81 7.53 -22.47
CA TYR A 450 -28.68 8.96 -22.74
C TYR A 450 -28.42 9.25 -24.22
N PHE A 451 -27.68 8.37 -24.91
CA PHE A 451 -27.41 8.47 -26.36
C PHE A 451 -28.59 8.05 -27.25
N LEU A 452 -29.52 7.23 -26.73
CA LEU A 452 -30.66 6.71 -27.49
C LEU A 452 -31.96 7.51 -27.31
N PHE A 453 -32.10 8.30 -26.24
CA PHE A 453 -33.36 8.98 -25.90
C PHE A 453 -33.30 10.51 -25.82
N VAL A 454 -32.15 11.13 -26.07
CA VAL A 454 -32.04 12.60 -26.11
C VAL A 454 -31.28 13.03 -27.37
N VAL A 455 -32.04 13.15 -28.47
CA VAL A 455 -31.76 14.03 -29.61
C VAL A 455 -32.60 15.27 -29.44
#